data_AF-A0A1F9XV14-F1
#
_entry.id   AF-A0A1F9XV14-F1
#
_cell.length_a   1.000
_cell.length_b   1.000
_cell.length_c   1.000
_cell.angle_alpha   90.00
_cell.angle_beta   90.00
_cell.angle_gamma   90.00
#
_symmetry.space_group_name_H-M   'P 1'
#
loop_
_entity.id
_entity.type
_entity.pdbx_description
1 polymer ?
#
loop_
_entity_poly.entity_id
_entity_poly.type
_entity_poly.pdbx_seq_one_letter_code
_entity_poly.pdbx_strand_id
1 'polypeptide(L)'
;MKKLISTLTVLLCLNGISFAAIDWESKGMQMAGEIVANPSAFFYDFQQDLEGTTPLPPGKAFSVQTGLFPTLIPMTYLNLSGKYRLHAEGRIAPGVPQVDLIGGYCDMMAAKMAVKDSDTIDSAKLNGYYMGAILSSSVSPKIRTFWGYKRSVLGAKIEFTPGNELDLLGTKIGNIDTGFKDDFLMAGIETPKGTNKVWSMQLNYGLRTQTFSTKLSWSGRFFELGLNIYPEGVLVFHPVWNFHVNF
;
A
#
# COMPACT_ATOMS: atom_id res chain seq x y z
N MET A 1 28.37 -10.71 32.10
CA MET A 1 27.77 -11.53 31.03
C MET A 1 26.67 -10.82 30.24
N LYS A 2 25.58 -10.32 30.84
CA LYS A 2 24.49 -9.63 30.10
C LYS A 2 24.95 -8.44 29.24
N LYS A 3 25.84 -7.59 29.76
CA LYS A 3 26.40 -6.45 28.99
C LYS A 3 27.23 -6.90 27.79
N LEU A 4 28.03 -7.95 27.95
CA LEU A 4 28.88 -8.47 26.87
C LEU A 4 28.06 -9.04 25.71
N ILE A 5 26.96 -9.74 26.03
CA ILE A 5 26.02 -10.28 25.05
C ILE A 5 25.30 -9.14 24.31
N SER A 6 24.82 -8.12 25.02
CA SER A 6 24.20 -6.95 24.39
C SER A 6 25.16 -6.19 23.47
N THR A 7 26.43 -6.03 23.85
CA THR A 7 27.43 -5.39 23.00
C THR A 7 27.77 -6.25 21.78
N LEU A 8 27.83 -7.58 21.92
CA LEU A 8 28.05 -8.49 20.79
C LEU A 8 26.86 -8.49 19.81
N THR A 9 25.63 -8.43 20.32
CA THR A 9 24.42 -8.34 19.48
C THR A 9 24.36 -6.99 18.74
N VAL A 10 24.73 -5.88 19.39
CA VAL A 10 24.82 -4.58 18.72
C VAL A 10 25.91 -4.58 17.65
N LEU A 11 27.08 -5.17 17.93
CA LEU A 11 28.16 -5.31 16.93
C LEU A 11 27.77 -6.24 15.76
N LEU A 12 27.03 -7.32 16.00
CA LEU A 12 26.55 -8.21 14.95
C LEU A 12 25.40 -7.60 14.13
N CYS A 13 24.54 -6.78 14.72
CA CYS A 13 23.49 -6.05 14.01
C CYS A 13 24.02 -4.83 13.22
N LEU A 14 25.18 -4.26 13.61
CA LEU A 14 25.80 -3.13 12.92
C LEU A 14 26.79 -3.55 11.82
N ASN A 15 27.38 -4.76 11.89
CA ASN A 15 28.28 -5.30 10.87
C ASN A 15 27.55 -5.93 9.66
N GLY A 16 26.21 -5.82 9.63
CA GLY A 16 25.37 -6.40 8.59
C GLY A 16 24.65 -5.37 7.71
N ILE A 17 25.04 -4.10 7.73
CA ILE A 17 24.63 -3.17 6.66
C ILE A 17 25.43 -3.55 5.43
N SER A 18 25.05 -4.67 4.83
CA SER A 18 25.31 -4.89 3.42
C SER A 18 24.55 -3.78 2.73
N PHE A 19 25.25 -2.71 2.37
CA PHE A 19 24.82 -1.83 1.30
C PHE A 19 24.80 -2.72 0.06
N ALA A 20 23.75 -3.53 -0.08
CA ALA A 20 23.40 -4.09 -1.36
C ALA A 20 23.20 -2.88 -2.24
N ALA A 21 24.20 -2.57 -3.07
CA ALA A 21 24.03 -1.62 -4.16
C ALA A 21 22.77 -2.11 -4.88
N ILE A 22 21.69 -1.35 -4.73
CA ILE A 22 20.45 -1.70 -5.38
C ILE A 22 20.76 -1.58 -6.86
N ASP A 23 20.86 -2.72 -7.52
CA ASP A 23 20.97 -2.78 -8.97
C ASP A 23 19.62 -2.32 -9.54
N TRP A 24 19.52 -1.01 -9.72
CA TRP A 24 18.32 -0.35 -10.20
C TRP A 24 17.96 -0.78 -11.63
N GLU A 25 18.94 -1.19 -12.42
CA GLU A 25 18.73 -1.68 -13.78
C GLU A 25 18.09 -3.08 -13.74
N SER A 26 18.65 -4.00 -12.97
CA SER A 26 18.07 -5.34 -12.78
C SER A 26 16.67 -5.28 -12.14
N LYS A 27 16.47 -4.44 -11.11
CA LYS A 27 15.13 -4.23 -10.54
C LYS A 27 14.16 -3.60 -11.52
N GLY A 28 14.61 -2.62 -12.32
CA GLY A 28 13.81 -2.01 -13.36
C GLY A 28 13.38 -3.01 -14.43
N MET A 29 14.29 -3.90 -14.86
CA MET A 29 13.98 -4.98 -15.79
C MET A 29 13.03 -6.03 -15.19
N GLN A 30 13.18 -6.37 -13.92
CA GLN A 30 12.23 -7.25 -13.23
C GLN A 30 10.83 -6.63 -13.19
N MET A 31 10.72 -5.36 -12.80
CA MET A 31 9.44 -4.65 -12.78
C MET A 31 8.82 -4.54 -14.17
N ALA A 32 9.62 -4.24 -15.20
CA ALA A 32 9.15 -4.22 -16.58
C ALA A 32 8.67 -5.61 -17.02
N GLY A 33 9.40 -6.68 -16.66
CA GLY A 33 9.00 -8.06 -16.89
C GLY A 33 7.68 -8.43 -16.19
N GLU A 34 7.49 -8.03 -14.94
CA GLU A 34 6.25 -8.25 -14.17
C GLU A 34 5.07 -7.47 -14.77
N ILE A 35 5.28 -6.21 -15.17
CA ILE A 35 4.26 -5.38 -15.85
C ILE A 35 3.86 -6.00 -17.20
N VAL A 36 4.81 -6.53 -17.97
CA VAL A 36 4.54 -7.16 -19.27
C VAL A 36 3.86 -8.52 -19.08
N ALA A 37 4.29 -9.32 -18.09
CA ALA A 37 3.78 -10.66 -17.87
C ALA A 37 2.37 -10.67 -17.27
N ASN A 38 2.09 -9.81 -16.28
CA ASN A 38 0.76 -9.68 -15.67
C ASN A 38 0.53 -8.27 -15.12
N PRO A 39 0.19 -7.31 -15.98
CA PRO A 39 0.01 -5.91 -15.58
C PRO A 39 -1.08 -5.77 -14.52
N SER A 40 -2.16 -6.53 -14.64
CA SER A 40 -3.29 -6.49 -13.72
C SER A 40 -2.90 -6.91 -12.30
N ALA A 41 -2.10 -7.95 -12.15
CA ALA A 41 -1.61 -8.39 -10.83
C ALA A 41 -0.62 -7.39 -10.23
N PHE A 42 0.30 -6.86 -11.03
CA PHE A 42 1.22 -5.81 -10.58
C PHE A 42 0.46 -4.58 -10.06
N PHE A 43 -0.52 -4.09 -10.81
CA PHE A 43 -1.33 -2.94 -10.42
C PHE A 43 -2.20 -3.21 -9.19
N TYR A 44 -2.70 -4.43 -9.06
CA TYR A 44 -3.43 -4.88 -7.88
C TYR A 44 -2.54 -4.84 -6.63
N ASP A 45 -1.38 -5.49 -6.66
CA ASP A 45 -0.46 -5.57 -5.53
C ASP A 45 0.06 -4.18 -5.14
N PHE A 46 0.47 -3.39 -6.15
CA PHE A 46 0.93 -2.03 -5.97
C PHE A 46 -0.13 -1.15 -5.31
N GLN A 47 -1.40 -1.29 -5.72
CA GLN A 47 -2.49 -0.54 -5.10
C GLN A 47 -2.71 -0.97 -3.64
N GLN A 48 -2.79 -2.27 -3.35
CA GLN A 48 -3.01 -2.77 -1.99
C GLN A 48 -1.89 -2.37 -1.00
N ASP A 49 -0.66 -2.20 -1.49
CA ASP A 49 0.47 -1.70 -0.70
C ASP A 49 0.31 -0.25 -0.27
N LEU A 50 -0.32 0.57 -1.10
CA LEU A 50 -0.45 2.00 -0.88
C LEU A 50 -1.64 2.39 -0.02
N GLU A 51 -2.70 1.59 -0.01
CA GLU A 51 -3.96 2.01 0.59
C GLU A 51 -3.97 1.89 2.13
N GLY A 52 -4.36 2.99 2.79
CA GLY A 52 -4.64 3.03 4.22
C GLY A 52 -6.07 2.58 4.52
N THR A 53 -6.27 1.28 4.74
CA THR A 53 -7.59 0.63 4.87
C THR A 53 -7.93 0.12 6.27
N THR A 54 -7.13 0.49 7.27
CA THR A 54 -7.43 0.23 8.69
C THR A 54 -8.36 1.30 9.26
N PRO A 55 -9.25 0.97 10.21
CA PRO A 55 -10.15 1.96 10.82
C PRO A 55 -9.38 3.00 11.64
N LEU A 56 -10.04 4.10 11.98
CA LEU A 56 -9.48 5.12 12.86
C LEU A 56 -9.40 4.59 14.30
N PRO A 57 -8.26 4.78 15.00
CA PRO A 57 -8.13 4.42 16.41
C PRO A 57 -9.19 5.11 17.27
N PRO A 58 -9.71 4.48 18.34
CA PRO A 58 -10.73 5.08 19.20
C PRO A 58 -10.32 6.48 19.67
N GLY A 59 -11.25 7.44 19.62
CA GLY A 59 -11.01 8.83 20.01
C GLY A 59 -10.42 9.75 18.94
N LYS A 60 -10.00 9.23 17.77
CA LYS A 60 -9.48 10.03 16.64
C LYS A 60 -10.56 10.42 15.63
N ALA A 61 -10.59 11.68 15.19
CA ALA A 61 -11.59 12.18 14.27
C ALA A 61 -11.14 12.08 12.81
N PHE A 62 -9.85 12.29 12.55
CA PHE A 62 -9.30 12.18 11.20
C PHE A 62 -7.85 11.69 11.21
N SER A 63 -7.41 11.13 10.08
CA SER A 63 -6.05 10.68 9.86
C SER A 63 -5.61 11.01 8.45
N VAL A 64 -4.33 11.35 8.31
CA VAL A 64 -3.65 11.48 7.02
C VAL A 64 -2.43 10.56 7.05
N GLN A 65 -2.24 9.82 5.97
CA GLN A 65 -1.23 8.79 5.82
C GLN A 65 -0.54 8.89 4.46
N THR A 66 0.76 8.65 4.44
CA THR A 66 1.58 8.54 3.22
C THR A 66 2.47 7.31 3.28
N GLY A 67 2.66 6.65 2.14
CA GLY A 67 3.60 5.54 2.02
C GLY A 67 5.05 6.00 2.00
N LEU A 68 5.93 5.30 2.72
CA LEU A 68 7.38 5.45 2.72
C LEU A 68 8.08 4.24 2.06
N PHE A 69 7.53 3.04 2.24
CA PHE A 69 8.04 1.74 1.75
C PHE A 69 6.86 0.73 1.64
N PRO A 70 6.90 -0.35 0.82
CA PRO A 70 7.90 -0.81 -0.13
C PRO A 70 7.46 -0.38 -1.52
N THR A 71 7.28 0.91 -1.75
CA THR A 71 7.12 1.33 -3.15
C THR A 71 8.45 1.01 -3.80
N LEU A 72 8.47 0.09 -4.76
CA LEU A 72 9.65 -0.46 -5.44
C LEU A 72 10.71 0.58 -5.83
N ILE A 73 10.33 1.86 -5.88
CA ILE A 73 11.20 3.03 -5.95
C ILE A 73 10.81 4.03 -4.84
N PRO A 74 11.44 3.99 -3.64
CA PRO A 74 11.15 4.94 -2.57
C PRO A 74 11.38 6.40 -3.03
N MET A 75 10.54 7.31 -2.55
CA MET A 75 10.60 8.77 -2.79
C MET A 75 10.21 9.30 -4.17
N THR A 76 9.70 8.47 -5.08
CA THR A 76 9.27 8.93 -6.41
C THR A 76 7.76 8.89 -6.64
N TYR A 77 7.01 8.67 -5.56
CA TYR A 77 5.58 8.45 -5.58
C TYR A 77 4.88 9.35 -4.56
N LEU A 78 3.82 10.03 -4.98
CA LEU A 78 2.91 10.71 -4.06
C LEU A 78 1.77 9.76 -3.74
N ASN A 79 1.77 9.20 -2.53
CA ASN A 79 0.65 8.44 -1.98
C ASN A 79 0.06 9.23 -0.81
N LEU A 80 -1.17 9.70 -0.96
CA LEU A 80 -1.88 10.37 0.12
C LEU A 80 -3.18 9.62 0.41
N SER A 81 -3.29 9.11 1.62
CA SER A 81 -4.47 8.44 2.14
C SER A 81 -5.06 9.26 3.28
N GLY A 82 -6.37 9.45 3.28
CA GLY A 82 -7.14 10.18 4.29
C GLY A 82 -8.22 9.29 4.90
N LYS A 83 -8.48 9.51 6.19
CA LYS A 83 -9.58 8.86 6.91
C LYS A 83 -10.35 9.89 7.71
N TYR A 84 -11.67 9.79 7.72
CA TYR A 84 -12.55 10.67 8.45
C TYR A 84 -13.63 9.87 9.17
N ARG A 85 -13.77 10.06 10.48
CA ARG A 85 -14.81 9.40 11.27
C ARG A 85 -16.13 10.17 11.13
N LEU A 86 -17.15 9.52 10.57
CA LEU A 86 -18.51 10.07 10.52
C LEU A 86 -19.14 10.07 11.91
N HIS A 87 -19.05 8.96 12.61
CA HIS A 87 -19.45 8.90 14.02
C HIS A 87 -18.70 7.81 14.79
N ALA A 88 -18.57 8.03 16.09
CA ALA A 88 -17.96 7.07 16.99
C ALA A 88 -18.95 5.95 17.35
N GLU A 89 -18.38 4.82 17.72
CA GLU A 89 -19.11 3.69 18.29
C GLU A 89 -19.91 4.14 19.51
N GLY A 90 -21.17 3.70 19.61
CA GLY A 90 -22.04 4.01 20.74
C GLY A 90 -22.54 5.46 20.85
N ARG A 91 -22.12 6.38 19.96
CA ARG A 91 -22.48 7.81 20.04
C ARG A 91 -23.92 8.11 19.68
N ILE A 92 -24.48 7.37 18.73
CA ILE A 92 -25.87 7.53 18.28
C ILE A 92 -26.80 6.74 19.22
N ALA A 93 -26.49 5.46 19.42
CA ALA A 93 -27.14 4.57 20.37
C ALA A 93 -26.17 3.46 20.79
N PRO A 94 -26.40 2.81 21.96
CA PRO A 94 -25.60 1.67 22.38
C PRO A 94 -25.55 0.56 21.30
N GLY A 95 -24.36 0.04 21.02
CA GLY A 95 -24.15 -1.04 20.05
C GLY A 95 -24.06 -0.60 18.58
N VAL A 96 -24.25 0.69 18.27
CA VAL A 96 -24.03 1.19 16.90
C VAL A 96 -22.52 1.27 16.63
N PRO A 97 -22.01 0.64 15.54
CA PRO A 97 -20.58 0.61 15.22
C PRO A 97 -20.06 2.01 14.86
N GLN A 98 -18.74 2.22 14.96
CA GLN A 98 -18.08 3.39 14.38
C GLN A 98 -18.10 3.28 12.85
N VAL A 99 -18.32 4.42 12.18
CA VAL A 99 -18.24 4.53 10.72
C VAL A 99 -17.12 5.50 10.35
N ASP A 100 -16.17 5.02 9.55
CA ASP A 100 -15.08 5.80 8.98
C ASP A 100 -15.19 5.82 7.45
N LEU A 101 -15.02 6.99 6.85
CA LEU A 101 -14.76 7.12 5.43
C LEU A 101 -13.25 7.06 5.20
N ILE A 102 -12.86 6.33 4.17
CA ILE A 102 -11.47 6.25 3.73
C ILE A 102 -11.38 6.66 2.27
N GLY A 103 -10.25 7.22 1.91
CA GLY A 103 -9.91 7.41 0.50
C GLY A 103 -8.48 7.82 0.35
N GLY A 104 -8.00 7.77 -0.88
CA GLY A 104 -6.64 8.20 -1.16
C GLY A 104 -6.42 8.38 -2.64
N TYR A 105 -5.34 9.07 -2.94
CA TYR A 105 -4.87 9.34 -4.27
C TYR A 105 -3.38 9.01 -4.35
N CYS A 106 -3.01 8.47 -5.49
CA CYS A 106 -1.74 7.85 -5.68
C CYS A 106 -1.24 8.24 -7.09
N ASP A 107 -0.01 8.79 -7.20
CA ASP A 107 0.56 9.31 -8.45
C ASP A 107 2.07 9.12 -8.50
N MET A 108 2.56 8.48 -9.56
CA MET A 108 3.99 8.23 -9.75
C MET A 108 4.66 9.45 -10.39
N MET A 109 5.24 10.30 -9.52
CA MET A 109 6.04 11.45 -9.95
C MET A 109 7.28 11.01 -10.75
N ALA A 110 7.87 9.85 -10.44
CA ALA A 110 8.96 9.25 -11.23
C ALA A 110 8.61 9.10 -12.71
N ALA A 111 7.38 8.66 -13.03
CA ALA A 111 6.95 8.47 -14.40
C ALA A 111 7.06 9.80 -15.18
N LYS A 112 6.65 10.90 -14.55
CA LYS A 112 6.70 12.24 -15.14
C LYS A 112 8.13 12.78 -15.23
N MET A 113 9.03 12.37 -14.33
CA MET A 113 10.45 12.74 -14.39
C MET A 113 11.19 11.95 -15.48
N ALA A 114 10.94 10.64 -15.58
CA ALA A 114 11.51 9.77 -16.60
C ALA A 114 11.15 10.23 -18.03
N VAL A 115 9.95 10.77 -18.23
CA VAL A 115 9.53 11.39 -19.50
C VAL A 115 10.33 12.64 -19.85
N LYS A 116 10.69 13.46 -18.86
CA LYS A 116 11.43 14.70 -19.12
C LYS A 116 12.87 14.46 -19.54
N ASP A 117 13.45 13.35 -19.08
CA ASP A 117 14.85 12.99 -19.32
C ASP A 117 15.00 11.90 -20.39
N SER A 118 13.93 11.57 -21.13
CA SER A 118 13.91 10.52 -22.16
C SER A 118 13.56 11.06 -23.54
N ASP A 119 14.38 10.71 -24.53
CA ASP A 119 14.12 11.02 -25.95
C ASP A 119 13.12 10.03 -26.61
N THR A 120 12.69 9.00 -25.88
CA THR A 120 11.90 7.88 -26.41
C THR A 120 10.47 7.81 -25.86
N ILE A 121 10.19 8.49 -24.75
CA ILE A 121 8.88 8.48 -24.08
C ILE A 121 8.25 9.87 -24.17
N ASP A 122 7.11 9.97 -24.85
CA ASP A 122 6.37 11.23 -25.02
C ASP A 122 5.50 11.53 -23.80
N SER A 123 4.91 10.49 -23.18
CA SER A 123 4.15 10.64 -21.96
C SER A 123 4.11 9.36 -21.11
N ALA A 124 4.19 9.50 -19.78
CA ALA A 124 4.00 8.40 -18.83
C ALA A 124 3.18 8.89 -17.63
N LYS A 125 2.06 8.23 -17.38
CA LYS A 125 1.11 8.53 -16.30
C LYS A 125 0.78 7.22 -15.58
N LEU A 126 1.11 7.16 -14.30
CA LEU A 126 0.64 6.12 -13.40
C LEU A 126 -0.05 6.79 -12.23
N ASN A 127 -1.38 6.74 -12.19
CA ASN A 127 -2.15 7.33 -11.12
C ASN A 127 -3.36 6.47 -10.74
N GLY A 128 -3.86 6.69 -9.55
CA GLY A 128 -5.03 5.99 -9.04
C GLY A 128 -5.64 6.67 -7.86
N TYR A 129 -6.81 6.19 -7.50
CA TYR A 129 -7.51 6.62 -6.32
C TYR A 129 -8.34 5.48 -5.76
N TYR A 130 -8.68 5.62 -4.49
CA TYR A 130 -9.64 4.73 -3.86
C TYR A 130 -10.55 5.53 -2.94
N MET A 131 -11.74 4.99 -2.71
CA MET A 131 -12.69 5.53 -1.76
C MET A 131 -13.52 4.40 -1.17
N GLY A 132 -13.83 4.49 0.11
CA GLY A 132 -14.56 3.44 0.81
C GLY A 132 -15.09 3.87 2.16
N ALA A 133 -15.73 2.92 2.82
CA ALA A 133 -16.20 3.07 4.19
C ALA A 133 -15.82 1.83 5.01
N ILE A 134 -15.54 2.04 6.28
CA ILE A 134 -15.25 1.01 7.26
C ILE A 134 -16.20 1.15 8.44
N LEU A 135 -16.82 0.04 8.81
CA LEU A 135 -17.56 -0.16 10.04
C LEU A 135 -16.65 -0.86 11.04
N SER A 136 -16.54 -0.34 12.26
CA SER A 136 -15.77 -0.97 13.33
C SER A 136 -16.56 -1.06 14.63
N SER A 137 -16.43 -2.19 15.33
CA SER A 137 -17.16 -2.47 16.57
C SER A 137 -16.26 -3.15 17.59
N SER A 138 -16.41 -2.81 18.86
CA SER A 138 -15.62 -3.36 19.96
C SER A 138 -16.27 -4.64 20.47
N VAL A 139 -15.63 -5.79 20.21
CA VAL A 139 -16.06 -7.09 20.74
C VAL A 139 -15.61 -7.26 22.19
N SER A 140 -14.47 -6.67 22.54
CA SER A 140 -13.97 -6.58 23.92
C SER A 140 -13.16 -5.29 24.10
N PRO A 141 -12.83 -4.87 25.33
CA PRO A 141 -12.02 -3.67 25.56
C PRO A 141 -10.65 -3.67 24.87
N LYS A 142 -10.17 -4.85 24.45
CA LYS A 142 -8.87 -5.03 23.79
C LYS A 142 -8.98 -5.47 22.33
N ILE A 143 -10.18 -5.80 21.83
CA ILE A 143 -10.36 -6.38 20.50
C ILE A 143 -11.52 -5.67 19.81
N ARG A 144 -11.26 -5.13 18.63
CA ARG A 144 -12.26 -4.58 17.74
C ARG A 144 -12.27 -5.36 16.45
N THR A 145 -13.44 -5.57 15.89
CA THR A 145 -13.61 -6.13 14.55
C THR A 145 -14.04 -5.02 13.61
N PHE A 146 -13.64 -5.10 12.36
CA PHE A 146 -14.05 -4.15 11.35
C PHE A 146 -14.37 -4.83 10.03
N TRP A 147 -15.25 -4.19 9.29
CA TRP A 147 -15.66 -4.59 7.95
C TRP A 147 -15.75 -3.35 7.09
N GLY A 148 -15.40 -3.45 5.83
CA GLY A 148 -15.46 -2.31 4.95
C GLY A 148 -15.66 -2.69 3.51
N TYR A 149 -15.97 -1.67 2.74
CA TYR A 149 -16.04 -1.72 1.30
C TYR A 149 -15.22 -0.57 0.76
N LYS A 150 -14.42 -0.83 -0.28
CA LYS A 150 -13.71 0.21 -1.01
C LYS A 150 -13.81 -0.07 -2.50
N ARG A 151 -13.76 1.00 -3.27
CA ARG A 151 -13.58 0.97 -4.71
C ARG A 151 -12.24 1.58 -5.06
N SER A 152 -11.50 0.86 -5.88
CA SER A 152 -10.10 1.12 -6.18
C SER A 152 -9.94 1.20 -7.69
N VAL A 153 -9.32 2.28 -8.17
CA VAL A 153 -9.07 2.54 -9.58
C VAL A 153 -7.60 2.93 -9.74
N LEU A 154 -6.89 2.26 -10.65
CA LEU A 154 -5.51 2.59 -11.01
C LEU A 154 -5.40 2.56 -12.54
N GLY A 155 -4.71 3.54 -13.12
CA GLY A 155 -4.47 3.63 -14.55
C GLY A 155 -2.99 3.84 -14.82
N ALA A 156 -2.48 3.13 -15.83
CA ALA A 156 -1.12 3.25 -16.33
C ALA A 156 -1.17 3.51 -17.83
N LYS A 157 -0.60 4.65 -18.24
CA LYS A 157 -0.50 5.02 -19.64
C LYS A 157 0.93 5.42 -19.96
N ILE A 158 1.53 4.79 -20.96
CA ILE A 158 2.85 5.11 -21.48
C ILE A 158 2.73 5.25 -23.00
N GLU A 159 3.08 6.42 -23.52
CA GLU A 159 3.11 6.75 -24.95
C GLU A 159 4.57 6.92 -25.37
N PHE A 160 4.98 6.17 -26.39
CA PHE A 160 6.32 6.23 -26.95
C PHE A 160 6.36 7.15 -28.17
N THR A 161 7.50 7.80 -28.39
CA THR A 161 7.72 8.63 -29.57
C THR A 161 7.68 7.75 -30.82
N PRO A 162 6.94 8.13 -31.88
CA PRO A 162 6.85 7.35 -33.12
C PRO A 162 8.23 7.01 -33.70
N GLY A 163 8.53 5.71 -33.83
CA GLY A 163 9.83 5.22 -34.34
C GLY A 163 10.86 4.84 -33.27
N ASN A 164 10.63 5.19 -32.00
CA ASN A 164 11.47 4.85 -30.84
C ASN A 164 10.78 3.88 -29.87
N GLU A 165 10.00 2.94 -30.40
CA GLU A 165 9.31 1.92 -29.61
C GLU A 165 10.31 1.07 -28.83
N LEU A 166 9.98 0.73 -27.59
CA LEU A 166 10.84 -0.04 -26.71
C LEU A 166 10.93 -1.48 -27.22
N ASP A 167 12.12 -1.92 -27.63
CA ASP A 167 12.38 -3.32 -27.98
C ASP A 167 12.75 -4.10 -26.72
N LEU A 168 11.82 -4.92 -26.23
CA LEU A 168 12.01 -5.80 -25.09
C LEU A 168 12.05 -7.24 -25.59
N LEU A 169 13.24 -7.85 -25.55
CA LEU A 169 13.47 -9.25 -25.95
C LEU A 169 13.00 -9.57 -27.39
N GLY A 170 13.16 -8.63 -28.33
CA GLY A 170 12.77 -8.80 -29.74
C GLY A 170 11.30 -8.50 -30.02
N THR A 171 10.56 -8.02 -29.02
CA THR A 171 9.18 -7.56 -29.17
C THR A 171 9.13 -6.04 -29.02
N LYS A 172 8.68 -5.36 -30.07
CA LYS A 172 8.40 -3.92 -30.01
C LYS A 172 7.16 -3.68 -29.17
N ILE A 173 7.35 -3.04 -28.03
CA ILE A 173 6.27 -2.59 -27.16
C ILE A 173 5.87 -1.19 -27.63
N GLY A 174 4.69 -1.11 -28.25
CA GLY A 174 4.05 0.16 -28.59
C GLY A 174 3.40 0.83 -27.38
N ASN A 175 2.42 1.70 -27.62
CA ASN A 175 1.72 2.41 -26.55
C ASN A 175 1.06 1.46 -25.55
N ILE A 176 1.31 1.68 -24.26
CA ILE A 176 0.69 0.94 -23.16
C ILE A 176 -0.47 1.80 -22.63
N ASP A 177 -1.70 1.31 -22.73
CA ASP A 177 -2.88 1.89 -22.06
C ASP A 177 -3.58 0.76 -21.32
N THR A 178 -3.31 0.66 -20.02
CA THR A 178 -3.84 -0.41 -19.17
C THR A 178 -4.27 0.16 -17.84
N GLY A 179 -5.24 -0.49 -17.21
CA GLY A 179 -5.80 -0.02 -15.97
C GLY A 179 -6.51 -1.11 -15.22
N PHE A 180 -6.65 -0.85 -13.94
CA PHE A 180 -7.28 -1.69 -12.95
C PHE A 180 -8.45 -0.96 -12.32
N LYS A 181 -9.57 -1.66 -12.17
CA LYS A 181 -10.73 -1.17 -11.44
C LYS A 181 -11.43 -2.34 -10.80
N ASP A 182 -11.51 -2.28 -9.48
CA ASP A 182 -12.17 -3.30 -8.68
C ASP A 182 -12.80 -2.73 -7.41
N ASP A 183 -13.74 -3.49 -6.90
CA ASP A 183 -14.50 -3.30 -5.70
C ASP A 183 -14.04 -4.36 -4.68
N PHE A 184 -13.72 -3.92 -3.47
CA PHE A 184 -13.13 -4.77 -2.44
C PHE A 184 -14.02 -4.84 -1.22
N LEU A 185 -14.20 -6.07 -0.74
CA LEU A 185 -14.71 -6.32 0.60
C LEU A 185 -13.54 -6.53 1.55
N MET A 186 -13.64 -5.91 2.72
CA MET A 186 -12.60 -5.91 3.73
C MET A 186 -13.17 -6.41 5.04
N ALA A 187 -12.43 -7.26 5.74
CA ALA A 187 -12.76 -7.69 7.08
C ALA A 187 -11.49 -7.84 7.89
N GLY A 188 -11.54 -7.49 9.17
CA GLY A 188 -10.35 -7.57 10.00
C GLY A 188 -10.60 -7.44 11.48
N ILE A 189 -9.52 -7.63 12.22
CA ILE A 189 -9.47 -7.55 13.67
C ILE A 189 -8.33 -6.61 14.04
N GLU A 190 -8.58 -5.73 15.00
CA GLU A 190 -7.55 -4.89 15.58
C GLU A 190 -7.52 -4.98 17.10
N THR A 191 -6.31 -4.89 17.65
CA THR A 191 -6.01 -4.91 19.07
C THR A 191 -5.37 -3.57 19.45
N PRO A 192 -6.17 -2.57 19.88
CA PRO A 192 -5.63 -1.31 20.36
C PRO A 192 -4.87 -1.52 21.69
N LYS A 193 -3.61 -1.09 21.73
CA LYS A 193 -2.77 -0.99 22.93
C LYS A 193 -2.62 0.48 23.34
N GLY A 194 -3.72 1.08 23.80
CA GLY A 194 -3.84 2.51 24.10
C GLY A 194 -4.35 3.32 22.91
N THR A 195 -4.14 4.64 22.92
CA THR A 195 -4.71 5.57 21.92
C THR A 195 -3.89 5.68 20.63
N ASN A 196 -2.62 5.30 20.67
CA ASN A 196 -1.65 5.54 19.59
C ASN A 196 -0.92 4.27 19.14
N LYS A 197 -1.33 3.09 19.61
CA LYS A 197 -0.71 1.83 19.18
C LYS A 197 -1.79 0.83 18.86
N VAL A 198 -1.76 0.26 17.67
CA VAL A 198 -2.74 -0.70 17.19
C VAL A 198 -2.02 -1.81 16.47
N TRP A 199 -2.41 -3.06 16.72
CA TRP A 199 -2.07 -4.18 15.87
C TRP A 199 -3.31 -4.57 15.10
N SER A 200 -3.20 -4.82 13.80
CA SER A 200 -4.33 -5.18 12.96
C SER A 200 -3.98 -6.30 12.00
N MET A 201 -4.97 -7.14 11.75
CA MET A 201 -4.97 -8.13 10.69
C MET A 201 -6.22 -7.88 9.84
N GLN A 202 -6.02 -7.75 8.54
CA GLN A 202 -7.05 -7.45 7.56
C GLN A 202 -6.99 -8.47 6.43
N LEU A 203 -8.15 -8.97 6.03
CA LEU A 203 -8.37 -9.69 4.79
C LEU A 203 -9.12 -8.78 3.82
N ASN A 204 -8.66 -8.71 2.59
CA ASN A 204 -9.35 -8.07 1.47
C ASN A 204 -9.69 -9.11 0.43
N TYR A 205 -10.85 -8.95 -0.19
CA TYR A 205 -11.31 -9.76 -1.31
C TYR A 205 -11.75 -8.86 -2.46
N GLY A 206 -11.08 -8.96 -3.61
CA GLY A 206 -11.45 -8.28 -4.84
C GLY A 206 -12.61 -8.99 -5.53
N LEU A 207 -13.71 -8.28 -5.79
CA LEU A 207 -14.92 -8.88 -6.35
C LEU A 207 -14.77 -9.25 -7.83
N ARG A 208 -14.04 -8.43 -8.59
CA ARG A 208 -13.82 -8.63 -10.02
C ARG A 208 -12.61 -9.51 -10.28
N THR A 209 -11.52 -9.29 -9.57
CA THR A 209 -10.33 -10.14 -9.70
C THR A 209 -10.50 -11.50 -9.04
N GLN A 210 -11.46 -11.61 -8.13
CA GLN A 210 -11.69 -12.79 -7.29
C GLN A 210 -10.48 -13.14 -6.44
N THR A 211 -9.66 -12.14 -6.10
CA THR A 211 -8.38 -12.36 -5.42
C THR A 211 -8.42 -12.01 -3.94
N PHE A 212 -7.71 -12.80 -3.13
CA PHE A 212 -7.50 -12.49 -1.71
C PHE A 212 -6.18 -11.73 -1.49
N SER A 213 -6.18 -10.79 -0.54
CA SER A 213 -4.96 -10.24 0.03
C SER A 213 -5.09 -10.10 1.54
N THR A 214 -4.01 -10.37 2.26
CA THR A 214 -3.98 -10.22 3.73
C THR A 214 -2.96 -9.16 4.11
N LYS A 215 -3.34 -8.24 4.99
CA LYS A 215 -2.48 -7.20 5.54
C LYS A 215 -2.35 -7.39 7.04
N LEU A 216 -1.13 -7.63 7.49
CA LEU A 216 -0.76 -7.54 8.90
C LEU A 216 -0.13 -6.19 9.14
N SER A 217 -0.57 -5.45 10.14
CA SER A 217 0.05 -4.16 10.44
C SER A 217 0.17 -3.87 11.92
N TRP A 218 1.21 -3.14 12.24
CA TRP A 218 1.50 -2.58 13.55
C TRP A 218 1.66 -1.07 13.40
N SER A 219 0.68 -0.36 13.93
CA SER A 219 0.60 1.09 13.94
C SER A 219 1.09 1.63 15.28
N GLY A 220 2.02 2.57 15.24
CA GLY A 220 2.47 3.40 16.36
C GLY A 220 1.89 4.81 16.26
N ARG A 221 2.53 5.78 16.97
CA ARG A 221 2.03 7.17 17.00
C ARG A 221 2.09 7.87 15.64
N PHE A 222 3.17 7.62 14.90
CA PHE A 222 3.45 8.30 13.63
C PHE A 222 3.74 7.36 12.46
N PHE A 223 3.96 6.07 12.74
CA PHE A 223 4.40 5.11 11.74
C PHE A 223 3.55 3.86 11.81
N GLU A 224 3.21 3.31 10.65
CA GLU A 224 2.62 2.00 10.49
C GLU A 224 3.59 1.10 9.74
N LEU A 225 3.94 -0.02 10.35
CA LEU A 225 4.68 -1.10 9.71
C LEU A 225 3.69 -2.20 9.32
N GLY A 226 3.67 -2.57 8.07
CA GLY A 226 2.76 -3.58 7.52
C GLY A 226 3.51 -4.68 6.80
N LEU A 227 2.80 -5.77 6.56
CA LEU A 227 3.20 -6.86 5.69
C LEU A 227 1.97 -7.29 4.92
N ASN A 228 1.97 -7.04 3.61
CA ASN A 228 0.96 -7.55 2.71
C ASN A 228 1.39 -8.93 2.21
N ILE A 229 0.43 -9.85 2.20
CA ILE A 229 0.59 -11.25 1.82
C ILE A 229 -0.41 -11.53 0.72
N TYR A 230 0.11 -11.92 -0.44
CA TYR A 230 -0.67 -12.26 -1.63
C TYR A 230 -0.56 -13.78 -1.84
N PRO A 231 -1.61 -14.55 -1.47
CA PRO A 231 -1.57 -16.01 -1.52
C PRO A 231 -1.75 -16.57 -2.94
N GLU A 232 -1.97 -15.73 -3.95
CA GLU A 232 -2.34 -16.19 -5.29
C GLU A 232 -1.12 -16.35 -6.20
N GLY A 233 -0.90 -17.58 -6.66
CA GLY A 233 0.26 -17.95 -7.48
C GLY A 233 1.49 -18.24 -6.63
N VAL A 234 2.48 -17.36 -6.68
CA VAL A 234 3.67 -17.42 -5.81
C VAL A 234 3.35 -16.63 -4.55
N LEU A 235 3.58 -17.18 -3.37
CA LEU A 235 3.33 -16.46 -2.13
C LEU A 235 4.25 -15.23 -2.04
N VAL A 236 3.68 -14.05 -2.25
CA VAL A 236 4.43 -12.78 -2.27
C VAL A 236 4.24 -12.04 -0.95
N PHE A 237 5.35 -11.48 -0.43
CA PHE A 237 5.39 -10.72 0.81
C PHE A 237 5.90 -9.30 0.56
N HIS A 238 5.06 -8.29 0.78
CA HIS A 238 5.42 -6.89 0.59
C HIS A 238 5.47 -6.15 1.95
N PRO A 239 6.66 -5.73 2.42
CA PRO A 239 6.80 -5.01 3.69
C PRO A 239 6.41 -3.53 3.56
N VAL A 240 5.33 -3.12 4.20
CA VAL A 240 4.83 -1.75 4.14
C VAL A 240 5.35 -0.89 5.28
N TRP A 241 5.69 0.36 4.97
CA TRP A 241 5.99 1.39 5.94
C TRP A 241 5.26 2.66 5.55
N ASN A 242 4.38 3.14 6.41
CA ASN A 242 3.67 4.38 6.23
C ASN A 242 3.99 5.35 7.34
N PHE A 243 3.95 6.64 7.02
CA PHE A 243 3.86 7.71 7.99
C PHE A 243 2.41 8.16 8.10
N HIS A 244 1.90 8.33 9.31
CA HIS A 244 0.54 8.80 9.55
C HIS A 244 0.49 9.80 10.70
N VAL A 245 -0.51 10.67 10.66
CA VAL A 245 -0.85 11.57 11.76
C VAL A 245 -2.32 11.45 12.06
N ASN A 246 -2.64 11.08 13.31
CA ASN A 246 -4.01 10.92 13.80
C ASN A 246 -4.38 12.08 14.72
N PHE A 247 -5.47 12.75 14.40
CA PHE A 247 -5.98 13.90 15.14
C PHE A 247 -7.15 13.48 16.02
#